data_AF-A0A7V3L639-F1
#
_entry.id   AF-A0A7V3L639-F1
#
_cell.length_a   1.000
_cell.length_b   1.000
_cell.length_c   1.000
_cell.angle_alpha   90.00
_cell.angle_beta   90.00
_cell.angle_gamma   90.00
#
_symmetry.space_group_name_H-M   'P 1'
#
loop_
_entity.id
_entity.type
_entity.pdbx_description
1 polymer ?
#
loop_
_entity_poly.entity_id
_entity_poly.type
_entity_poly.pdbx_seq_one_letter_code
_entity_poly.pdbx_strand_id
1 'polypeptide(L)'
;MRARSTGLWLTIAVAAYIALWVLVPRATFISVLISLIDGLLPFAPPTFAVALSVAGMLLIAAPTVAFMAVQIAMVYFFSRFNMTWRGLIAVLFGSLATAFLAALLIIEQSGISAKMGRNPNLREALYIVGVYSSILRVPMQLAIITAACSLGYAVSLRVRDKNLLLPVVMFAAYIDLWTVTRGPVSAMLKKTPEIAMAVGAAIPAAATKVFVPQVLIGPGDFLFMALVFAAVHRLGLDGARNYWFVFAGMTLGMLAVSLGFLPYLPALIALAVSVIAANWKHFRLSRQEVVSVAIVGLVLLASLPVIWAALKPAHQQKPVIRHSVPSKPH
;
A
#
# COMPACT_ATOMS: atom_id res chain seq x y z
N MET A 1 -2.93 -7.92 31.98
CA MET A 1 -4.06 -8.37 31.14
C MET A 1 -4.15 -7.76 29.73
N ARG A 2 -3.54 -6.60 29.41
CA ARG A 2 -3.65 -5.98 28.05
C ARG A 2 -2.93 -6.69 26.89
N ALA A 3 -1.93 -7.52 27.16
CA ALA A 3 -1.16 -8.19 26.09
C ALA A 3 -1.96 -9.30 25.38
N ARG A 4 -2.80 -10.05 26.12
CA ARG A 4 -3.59 -11.16 25.56
C ARG A 4 -4.64 -10.69 24.54
N SER A 5 -5.23 -9.49 24.74
CA SER A 5 -6.21 -8.97 23.79
C SER A 5 -5.56 -8.52 22.48
N THR A 6 -4.33 -8.01 22.50
CA THR A 6 -3.64 -7.54 21.27
C THR A 6 -3.38 -8.68 20.29
N GLY A 7 -2.97 -9.85 20.81
CA GLY A 7 -2.79 -11.07 20.01
C GLY A 7 -4.06 -11.50 19.30
N LEU A 8 -5.18 -11.56 20.04
CA LEU A 8 -6.48 -11.94 19.49
C LEU A 8 -6.92 -11.00 18.36
N TRP A 9 -6.79 -9.69 18.54
CA TRP A 9 -7.20 -8.71 17.53
C TRP A 9 -6.34 -8.76 16.27
N LEU A 10 -5.03 -9.01 16.38
CA LEU A 10 -4.20 -9.24 15.21
C LEU A 10 -4.65 -10.50 14.46
N THR A 11 -4.92 -11.59 15.17
CA THR A 11 -5.42 -12.84 14.55
C THR A 11 -6.75 -12.62 13.83
N ILE A 12 -7.68 -11.87 14.43
CA ILE A 12 -8.96 -11.50 13.80
C ILE A 12 -8.71 -10.67 12.54
N ALA A 13 -7.80 -9.69 12.58
CA ALA A 13 -7.48 -8.87 11.42
C ALA A 13 -6.85 -9.70 10.28
N VAL A 14 -5.94 -10.62 10.60
CA VAL A 14 -5.35 -11.55 9.62
C VAL A 14 -6.42 -12.48 9.04
N ALA A 15 -7.31 -13.04 9.86
CA ALA A 15 -8.42 -13.87 9.39
C ALA A 15 -9.37 -13.09 8.49
N ALA A 16 -9.69 -11.83 8.84
CA ALA A 16 -10.49 -10.93 8.00
C ALA A 16 -9.80 -10.63 6.67
N TYR A 17 -8.48 -10.46 6.65
CA TYR A 17 -7.70 -10.23 5.43
C TYR A 17 -7.80 -11.43 4.49
N ILE A 18 -7.62 -12.65 5.04
CA ILE A 18 -7.74 -13.90 4.28
C ILE A 18 -9.17 -14.05 3.76
N ALA A 19 -10.18 -13.81 4.60
CA ALA A 19 -11.59 -13.86 4.20
C ALA A 19 -11.89 -12.88 3.06
N LEU A 20 -11.43 -11.63 3.14
CA LEU A 20 -11.59 -10.66 2.05
C LEU A 20 -10.92 -11.13 0.75
N TRP A 21 -9.72 -11.71 0.82
CA TRP A 21 -9.06 -12.31 -0.34
C TRP A 21 -9.79 -13.51 -0.94
N VAL A 22 -10.53 -14.28 -0.14
CA VAL A 22 -11.32 -15.42 -0.65
C VAL A 22 -12.66 -14.95 -1.22
N LEU A 23 -13.29 -13.96 -0.57
CA LEU A 23 -14.64 -13.50 -0.90
C LEU A 23 -14.66 -12.50 -2.06
N VAL A 24 -13.75 -11.52 -2.08
CA VAL A 24 -13.80 -10.40 -3.05
C VAL A 24 -13.51 -10.84 -4.48
N PRO A 25 -12.47 -11.65 -4.78
CA PRO A 25 -12.26 -12.16 -6.15
C PRO A 25 -13.41 -13.04 -6.64
N ARG A 26 -14.18 -13.65 -5.72
CA ARG A 26 -15.37 -14.46 -6.04
C ARG A 26 -16.65 -13.65 -6.08
N ALA A 27 -16.60 -12.35 -5.81
CA ALA A 27 -17.75 -11.45 -5.83
C ALA A 27 -18.18 -11.11 -7.27
N THR A 28 -18.37 -12.14 -8.08
CA THR A 28 -19.19 -12.14 -9.30
C THR A 28 -20.49 -11.36 -9.05
N PHE A 29 -21.07 -11.48 -7.86
CA PHE A 29 -22.23 -10.71 -7.42
C PHE A 29 -22.05 -9.18 -7.52
N ILE A 30 -20.90 -8.62 -7.11
CA ILE A 30 -20.66 -7.16 -7.22
C ILE A 30 -20.60 -6.76 -8.69
N SER A 31 -19.91 -7.53 -9.53
CA SER A 31 -19.88 -7.23 -10.98
C SER A 31 -21.26 -7.35 -11.65
N VAL A 32 -22.10 -8.29 -11.18
CA VAL A 32 -23.49 -8.44 -11.64
C VAL A 32 -24.33 -7.25 -11.19
N LEU A 33 -24.21 -6.82 -9.94
CA LEU A 33 -24.91 -5.63 -9.43
C LEU A 33 -24.51 -4.36 -10.18
N ILE A 34 -23.22 -4.14 -10.43
CA ILE A 34 -22.73 -2.99 -11.21
C ILE A 34 -23.31 -3.05 -12.62
N SER A 35 -23.24 -4.21 -13.29
CA SER A 35 -23.81 -4.37 -14.63
C SER A 35 -25.31 -4.11 -14.67
N LEU A 36 -26.04 -4.48 -13.61
CA LEU A 36 -27.48 -4.22 -13.48
C LEU A 36 -27.75 -2.73 -13.26
N ILE A 37 -26.96 -2.05 -12.42
CA ILE A 37 -27.05 -0.60 -12.21
C ILE A 37 -26.80 0.14 -13.52
N ASP A 38 -25.73 -0.22 -14.25
CA ASP A 38 -25.36 0.38 -15.54
C ASP A 38 -26.46 0.15 -16.59
N GLY A 39 -27.09 -1.03 -16.60
CA GLY A 39 -28.20 -1.35 -17.50
C GLY A 39 -29.50 -0.60 -17.19
N LEU A 40 -29.75 -0.25 -15.91
CA LEU A 40 -30.92 0.52 -15.50
C LEU A 40 -30.74 2.03 -15.67
N LEU A 41 -29.49 2.52 -15.66
CA LEU A 41 -29.17 3.94 -15.69
C LEU A 41 -29.81 4.72 -16.86
N PRO A 42 -29.89 4.21 -18.11
CA PRO A 42 -30.52 4.92 -19.23
C PRO A 42 -32.03 5.09 -19.10
N PHE A 43 -32.68 4.26 -18.27
CA PHE A 43 -34.14 4.25 -18.10
C PHE A 43 -34.59 4.97 -16.82
N ALA A 44 -33.64 5.36 -15.96
CA ALA A 44 -33.91 6.00 -14.68
C ALA A 44 -34.26 7.50 -14.84
N PRO A 45 -35.27 8.02 -14.14
CA PRO A 45 -35.49 9.46 -14.07
C PRO A 45 -34.27 10.16 -13.42
N PRO A 46 -34.01 11.44 -13.70
CA PRO A 46 -32.75 12.10 -13.34
C PRO A 46 -32.36 12.00 -11.85
N THR A 47 -33.33 12.16 -10.94
CA THR A 47 -33.10 12.04 -9.49
C THR A 47 -32.71 10.62 -9.07
N PHE A 48 -33.33 9.62 -9.70
CA PHE A 48 -33.02 8.20 -9.46
C PHE A 48 -31.70 7.79 -10.12
N ALA A 49 -31.36 8.35 -11.28
CA ALA A 49 -30.08 8.11 -11.95
C ALA A 49 -28.88 8.57 -11.09
N VAL A 50 -29.00 9.72 -10.40
CA VAL A 50 -28.00 10.17 -9.42
C VAL A 50 -27.87 9.18 -8.27
N ALA A 51 -28.99 8.72 -7.70
CA ALA A 51 -28.97 7.73 -6.61
C ALA A 51 -28.33 6.40 -7.04
N LEU A 52 -28.67 5.89 -8.23
CA LEU A 52 -28.06 4.69 -8.83
C LEU A 52 -26.56 4.87 -9.05
N SER A 53 -26.14 6.03 -9.55
CA SER A 53 -24.72 6.34 -9.77
C SER A 53 -23.94 6.34 -8.45
N VAL A 54 -24.49 6.97 -7.41
CA VAL A 54 -23.90 6.97 -6.06
C VAL A 54 -23.83 5.56 -5.49
N ALA A 55 -24.90 4.76 -5.65
CA ALA A 55 -24.92 3.37 -5.20
C ALA A 55 -23.84 2.52 -5.92
N GLY A 56 -23.69 2.68 -7.24
CA GLY A 56 -22.63 2.04 -8.02
C GLY A 56 -21.24 2.42 -7.53
N MET A 57 -20.98 3.71 -7.29
CA MET A 57 -19.70 4.19 -6.74
C MET A 57 -19.41 3.60 -5.36
N LEU A 58 -20.41 3.53 -4.47
CA LEU A 58 -20.26 2.95 -3.13
C LEU A 58 -19.97 1.45 -3.19
N LEU A 59 -20.63 0.71 -4.09
CA LEU A 59 -20.38 -0.72 -4.29
C LEU A 59 -18.96 -1.00 -4.79
N ILE A 60 -18.43 -0.16 -5.69
CA ILE A 60 -17.05 -0.27 -6.19
C ILE A 60 -16.04 0.11 -5.08
N ALA A 61 -16.35 1.14 -4.29
CA ALA A 61 -15.48 1.61 -3.22
C ALA A 61 -15.43 0.66 -2.00
N ALA A 62 -16.53 -0.03 -1.69
CA ALA A 62 -16.66 -0.78 -0.44
C ALA A 62 -15.59 -1.86 -0.22
N PRO A 63 -15.25 -2.73 -1.21
CA PRO A 63 -14.18 -3.71 -1.04
C PRO A 63 -12.83 -3.04 -0.77
N THR A 64 -12.54 -1.97 -1.49
CA THR A 64 -11.30 -1.18 -1.34
C THR A 64 -11.20 -0.56 0.06
N VAL A 65 -12.28 0.01 0.58
CA VAL A 65 -12.36 0.53 1.96
C VAL A 65 -12.19 -0.60 2.99
N ALA A 66 -12.81 -1.76 2.76
CA ALA A 66 -12.71 -2.91 3.66
C ALA A 66 -11.28 -3.47 3.72
N PHE A 67 -10.61 -3.62 2.58
CA PHE A 67 -9.21 -4.03 2.51
C PHE A 67 -8.31 -3.05 3.26
N MET A 68 -8.48 -1.74 3.03
CA MET A 68 -7.74 -0.71 3.76
C MET A 68 -7.95 -0.78 5.27
N ALA A 69 -9.20 -0.92 5.71
CA ALA A 69 -9.52 -1.01 7.14
C ALA A 69 -8.78 -2.17 7.78
N VAL A 70 -8.83 -3.35 7.15
CA VAL A 70 -8.19 -4.56 7.66
C VAL A 70 -6.67 -4.45 7.63
N GLN A 71 -6.09 -3.94 6.54
CA GLN A 71 -4.65 -3.73 6.42
C GLN A 71 -4.12 -2.75 7.47
N ILE A 72 -4.76 -1.60 7.64
CA ILE A 72 -4.38 -0.63 8.69
C ILE A 72 -4.56 -1.25 10.08
N ALA A 73 -5.63 -2.01 10.31
CA ALA A 73 -5.86 -2.71 11.58
C ALA A 73 -4.75 -3.72 11.89
N MET A 74 -4.30 -4.50 10.90
CA MET A 74 -3.17 -5.42 11.07
C MET A 74 -1.90 -4.68 11.52
N VAL A 75 -1.53 -3.59 10.84
CA VAL A 75 -0.35 -2.79 11.17
C VAL A 75 -0.50 -2.17 12.57
N TYR A 76 -1.68 -1.63 12.87
CA TYR A 76 -1.99 -1.05 14.17
C TYR A 76 -1.86 -2.08 15.30
N PHE A 77 -2.49 -3.25 15.21
CA PHE A 77 -2.38 -4.27 16.25
C PHE A 77 -0.98 -4.86 16.35
N PHE A 78 -0.27 -5.03 15.23
CA PHE A 78 1.13 -5.44 15.23
C PHE A 78 2.03 -4.44 15.98
N SER A 79 1.80 -3.14 15.80
CA SER A 79 2.60 -2.09 16.45
C SER A 79 2.44 -2.02 17.98
N ARG A 80 1.45 -2.72 18.54
CA ARG A 80 1.17 -2.73 19.99
C ARG A 80 1.89 -3.85 20.75
N PHE A 81 2.52 -4.79 20.05
CA PHE A 81 3.32 -5.82 20.71
C PHE A 81 4.59 -5.23 21.31
N ASN A 82 4.87 -5.52 22.57
CA ASN A 82 6.11 -5.08 23.22
C ASN A 82 7.27 -6.04 22.88
N MET A 83 7.73 -6.02 21.63
CA MET A 83 8.80 -6.86 21.14
C MET A 83 10.17 -6.26 21.42
N THR A 84 11.14 -7.12 21.76
CA THR A 84 12.55 -6.72 21.81
C THR A 84 13.12 -6.60 20.39
N TRP A 85 14.23 -5.88 20.23
CA TRP A 85 14.93 -5.76 18.94
C TRP A 85 15.27 -7.14 18.32
N ARG A 86 15.67 -8.10 19.15
CA ARG A 86 15.93 -9.48 18.71
C ARG A 86 14.67 -10.17 18.19
N GLY A 87 13.53 -9.97 18.88
CA GLY A 87 12.24 -10.46 18.43
C GLY A 87 11.83 -9.86 17.08
N LEU A 88 12.02 -8.56 16.89
CA LEU A 88 11.73 -7.89 15.62
C LEU A 88 12.60 -8.40 14.47
N ILE A 89 13.89 -8.62 14.71
CA ILE A 89 14.81 -9.24 13.73
C ILE A 89 14.34 -10.67 13.38
N ALA A 90 13.98 -11.47 14.38
CA ALA A 90 13.52 -12.84 14.15
C ALA A 90 12.23 -12.86 13.30
N VAL A 91 11.26 -11.98 13.59
CA VAL A 91 10.03 -11.86 12.81
C VAL A 91 10.32 -11.35 11.40
N LEU A 92 11.23 -10.39 11.23
CA LEU A 92 11.64 -9.88 9.91
C LEU A 92 12.20 -11.01 9.04
N PHE A 93 13.23 -11.71 9.50
CA PHE A 93 13.86 -12.78 8.72
C PHE A 93 12.95 -13.98 8.54
N GLY A 94 12.17 -14.35 9.57
CA GLY A 94 11.17 -15.42 9.46
C GLY A 94 10.13 -15.11 8.39
N SER A 95 9.62 -13.88 8.36
CA SER A 95 8.64 -13.45 7.36
C SER A 95 9.24 -13.40 5.94
N LEU A 96 10.47 -12.88 5.79
CA LEU A 96 11.16 -12.89 4.49
C LEU A 96 11.41 -14.32 3.98
N ALA A 97 11.79 -15.24 4.87
CA ALA A 97 11.94 -16.66 4.52
C ALA A 97 10.60 -17.28 4.10
N THR A 98 9.51 -17.01 4.81
CA THR A 98 8.15 -17.46 4.42
C THR A 98 7.73 -16.91 3.06
N ALA A 99 7.96 -15.61 2.80
CA ALA A 99 7.66 -15.00 1.50
C ALA A 99 8.47 -15.64 0.37
N PHE A 100 9.76 -15.90 0.62
CA PHE A 100 10.65 -16.56 -0.34
C PHE A 100 10.20 -17.99 -0.63
N LEU A 101 9.87 -18.79 0.40
CA LEU A 101 9.35 -20.14 0.23
C LEU A 101 8.01 -20.15 -0.53
N ALA A 102 7.10 -19.24 -0.21
CA ALA A 102 5.84 -19.10 -0.93
C ALA A 102 6.07 -18.77 -2.42
N ALA A 103 7.03 -17.88 -2.72
CA ALA A 103 7.42 -17.55 -4.09
C ALA A 103 7.96 -18.78 -4.84
N LEU A 104 8.83 -19.58 -4.21
CA LEU A 104 9.34 -20.82 -4.82
C LEU A 104 8.22 -21.81 -5.13
N LEU A 105 7.28 -22.01 -4.21
CA LEU A 105 6.11 -22.88 -4.41
C LEU A 105 5.20 -22.38 -5.54
N ILE A 106 5.01 -21.07 -5.68
CA ILE A 106 4.26 -20.48 -6.80
C ILE A 106 4.96 -20.78 -8.13
N ILE A 107 6.28 -20.62 -8.19
CA ILE A 107 7.09 -20.90 -9.39
C ILE A 107 6.98 -22.37 -9.77
N GLU A 108 7.11 -23.28 -8.81
CA GLU A 108 6.97 -24.72 -9.04
C GLU A 108 5.56 -25.10 -9.53
N GLN A 109 4.50 -24.65 -8.83
CA GLN A 109 3.12 -24.96 -9.19
C GLN A 109 2.69 -24.40 -10.55
N SER A 110 3.32 -23.31 -11.01
CA SER A 110 3.02 -22.74 -12.32
C SER A 110 3.42 -23.67 -13.49
N GLY A 111 4.24 -24.71 -13.23
CA GLY A 111 4.74 -25.63 -14.27
C GLY A 111 5.64 -24.95 -15.29
N ILE A 112 6.05 -23.70 -15.03
CA ILE A 112 6.79 -22.87 -15.97
C ILE A 112 8.24 -23.34 -16.09
N SER A 113 8.84 -23.85 -15.01
CA SER A 113 10.18 -24.46 -15.06
C SER A 113 10.24 -25.65 -16.03
N ALA A 114 9.17 -26.44 -16.12
CA ALA A 114 9.07 -27.54 -17.09
C ALA A 114 8.86 -27.04 -18.52
N LYS A 115 8.16 -25.91 -18.71
CA LYS A 115 7.90 -25.32 -20.04
C LYS A 115 9.09 -24.53 -20.60
N MET A 116 9.92 -23.92 -19.76
CA MET A 116 11.05 -23.09 -20.19
C MET A 116 12.37 -23.87 -20.37
N GLY A 117 12.45 -25.14 -19.92
CA GLY A 117 13.64 -25.98 -20.10
C GLY A 117 14.91 -25.45 -19.41
N ARG A 118 14.80 -24.43 -18.56
CA ARG A 118 15.90 -23.74 -17.86
C ARG A 118 15.38 -23.14 -16.56
N ASN A 119 16.25 -23.03 -15.56
CA ASN A 119 15.95 -22.32 -14.32
C ASN A 119 15.61 -20.84 -14.62
N PRO A 120 14.43 -20.35 -14.20
CA PRO A 120 14.04 -18.97 -14.45
C PRO A 120 15.03 -18.02 -13.77
N ASN A 121 15.38 -16.93 -14.46
CA ASN A 121 16.16 -15.87 -13.82
C ASN A 121 15.29 -15.15 -12.77
N LEU A 122 15.91 -14.37 -11.86
CA LEU A 122 15.19 -13.66 -10.79
C LEU A 122 14.05 -12.79 -11.33
N ARG A 123 14.23 -12.17 -12.50
CA ARG A 123 13.23 -11.32 -13.13
C ARG A 123 12.01 -12.12 -13.60
N GLU A 124 12.22 -13.27 -14.23
CA GLU A 124 11.17 -14.20 -14.66
C GLU A 124 10.44 -14.80 -13.46
N ALA A 125 11.18 -15.20 -12.42
CA ALA A 125 10.59 -15.67 -11.17
C ALA A 125 9.64 -14.62 -10.55
N LEU A 126 10.07 -13.37 -10.46
CA LEU A 126 9.25 -12.27 -9.96
C LEU A 126 8.05 -11.97 -10.88
N TYR A 127 8.23 -12.04 -12.20
CA TYR A 127 7.13 -11.90 -13.16
C TYR A 127 6.04 -12.95 -12.93
N ILE A 128 6.43 -14.23 -12.80
CA ILE A 128 5.51 -15.34 -12.56
C ILE A 128 4.74 -15.09 -11.26
N VAL A 129 5.44 -14.77 -10.18
CA VAL A 129 4.83 -14.49 -8.88
C VAL A 129 3.86 -13.29 -8.94
N GLY A 130 4.17 -12.26 -9.74
CA GLY A 130 3.31 -11.08 -9.91
C GLY A 130 2.03 -11.34 -10.70
N VAL A 131 2.11 -12.20 -11.70
CA VAL A 131 0.98 -12.52 -12.61
C VAL A 131 0.09 -13.62 -12.03
N TYR A 132 0.65 -14.56 -11.26
CA TYR A 132 -0.11 -15.71 -10.78
C TYR A 132 -0.97 -15.36 -9.56
N SER A 133 -2.29 -15.41 -9.72
CA SER A 133 -3.27 -15.24 -8.63
C SER A 133 -3.57 -16.57 -7.94
N SER A 134 -2.58 -17.18 -7.29
CA SER A 134 -2.79 -18.39 -6.49
C SER A 134 -3.17 -18.04 -5.04
N ILE A 135 -3.75 -19.02 -4.34
CA ILE A 135 -4.01 -18.92 -2.89
C ILE A 135 -2.72 -18.69 -2.08
N LEU A 136 -1.56 -19.08 -2.63
CA LEU A 136 -0.24 -18.83 -2.04
C LEU A 136 0.17 -17.35 -2.05
N ARG A 137 -0.51 -16.49 -2.82
CA ARG A 137 -0.28 -15.04 -2.80
C ARG A 137 -0.65 -14.42 -1.45
N VAL A 138 -1.67 -14.95 -0.78
CA VAL A 138 -2.13 -14.46 0.53
C VAL A 138 -1.06 -14.62 1.61
N PRO A 139 -0.49 -15.81 1.88
CA PRO A 139 0.58 -15.95 2.87
C PRO A 139 1.83 -15.17 2.49
N MET A 140 2.16 -15.07 1.19
CA MET A 140 3.29 -14.26 0.73
C MET A 140 3.10 -12.76 1.06
N GLN A 141 1.92 -12.19 0.77
CA GLN A 141 1.64 -10.79 1.09
C GLN A 141 1.59 -10.55 2.61
N LEU A 142 0.97 -11.44 3.37
CA LEU A 142 0.97 -11.37 4.84
C LEU A 142 2.40 -11.36 5.38
N ALA A 143 3.29 -12.19 4.82
CA ALA A 143 4.69 -12.24 5.18
C ALA A 143 5.43 -10.94 4.81
N ILE A 144 5.22 -10.38 3.62
CA ILE A 144 5.81 -9.08 3.23
C ILE A 144 5.31 -7.94 4.14
N ILE A 145 4.01 -7.88 4.43
CA ILE A 145 3.44 -6.89 5.34
C ILE A 145 4.06 -7.04 6.73
N THR A 146 4.17 -8.27 7.24
CA THR A 146 4.78 -8.54 8.55
C THR A 146 6.25 -8.14 8.58
N ALA A 147 7.01 -8.43 7.53
CA ALA A 147 8.41 -8.02 7.39
C ALA A 147 8.54 -6.49 7.40
N ALA A 148 7.73 -5.78 6.61
CA ALA A 148 7.69 -4.33 6.59
C ALA A 148 7.32 -3.74 7.96
N CYS A 149 6.32 -4.33 8.63
CA CYS A 149 5.91 -3.95 9.97
C CYS A 149 7.01 -4.13 11.01
N SER A 150 7.74 -5.25 10.98
CA SER A 150 8.88 -5.51 11.87
C SER A 150 9.97 -4.48 11.68
N LEU A 151 10.32 -4.15 10.43
CA LEU A 151 11.33 -3.14 10.14
C LEU A 151 10.88 -1.73 10.56
N GLY A 152 9.63 -1.37 10.26
CA GLY A 152 9.05 -0.09 10.68
C GLY A 152 9.04 0.07 12.20
N TYR A 153 8.59 -0.96 12.92
CA TYR A 153 8.65 -1.02 14.38
C TYR A 153 10.10 -0.85 14.84
N ALA A 154 11.05 -1.59 14.26
CA ALA A 154 12.46 -1.55 14.63
C ALA A 154 13.04 -0.12 14.52
N VAL A 155 12.71 0.60 13.44
CA VAL A 155 13.08 2.02 13.26
C VAL A 155 12.38 2.92 14.28
N SER A 156 11.10 2.67 14.60
CA SER A 156 10.35 3.46 15.60
C SER A 156 11.04 3.53 16.96
N LEU A 157 11.82 2.51 17.33
CA LEU A 157 12.57 2.48 18.59
C LEU A 157 13.58 3.63 18.71
N ARG A 158 14.00 4.22 17.59
CA ARG A 158 14.89 5.39 17.53
C ARG A 158 14.17 6.71 17.79
N VAL A 159 12.86 6.79 17.63
CA VAL A 159 12.05 8.01 17.81
C VAL A 159 11.75 8.22 19.30
N ARG A 160 12.69 8.81 20.04
CA ARG A 160 12.62 8.90 21.52
C ARG A 160 11.64 9.96 22.05
N ASP A 161 11.25 10.93 21.23
CA ASP A 161 10.41 12.05 21.64
C ASP A 161 9.18 12.18 20.72
N LYS A 162 8.06 12.66 21.28
CA LYS A 162 6.82 13.02 20.56
C LYS A 162 7.07 14.08 19.51
N ASN A 163 7.88 15.08 19.82
CA ASN A 163 8.16 16.19 18.90
C ASN A 163 9.01 15.73 17.70
N LEU A 164 9.83 14.67 17.86
CA LEU A 164 10.58 14.06 16.76
C LEU A 164 9.70 13.29 15.77
N LEU A 165 8.47 12.93 16.13
CA LEU A 165 7.55 12.26 15.22
C LEU A 165 7.21 13.14 14.02
N LEU A 166 7.09 14.45 14.23
CA LEU A 166 6.70 15.42 13.20
C LEU A 166 7.71 15.52 12.04
N PRO A 167 9.02 15.79 12.27
CA PRO A 167 9.99 15.78 11.18
C PRO A 167 10.15 14.39 10.55
N VAL A 168 9.98 13.30 11.32
CA VAL A 168 10.04 11.93 10.78
C VAL A 168 8.92 11.67 9.77
N VAL A 169 7.66 12.03 10.08
CA VAL A 169 6.54 11.82 9.13
C VAL A 169 6.63 12.75 7.93
N MET A 170 7.13 13.98 8.10
CA MET A 170 7.38 14.89 6.98
C MET A 170 8.46 14.34 6.03
N PHE A 171 9.55 13.83 6.59
CA PHE A 171 10.63 13.23 5.81
C PHE A 171 10.18 11.94 5.10
N ALA A 172 9.36 11.12 5.77
CA ALA A 172 8.74 9.94 5.15
C ALA A 172 7.87 10.31 3.94
N ALA A 173 6.97 11.29 4.10
CA ALA A 173 6.12 11.79 3.03
C ALA A 173 6.93 12.35 1.86
N TYR A 174 8.04 13.03 2.16
CA TYR A 174 8.95 13.55 1.14
C TYR A 174 9.68 12.44 0.37
N ILE A 175 10.22 11.44 1.08
CA ILE A 175 10.86 10.28 0.43
C ILE A 175 9.85 9.56 -0.47
N ASP A 176 8.62 9.39 -0.01
CA ASP A 176 7.55 8.75 -0.80
C ASP A 176 7.25 9.49 -2.10
N LEU A 177 7.03 10.80 -1.99
CA LEU A 177 6.80 11.65 -3.14
C LEU A 177 7.96 11.53 -4.13
N TRP A 178 9.19 11.50 -3.65
CA TRP A 178 10.37 11.32 -4.48
C TRP A 178 10.45 9.92 -5.12
N THR A 179 10.28 8.84 -4.35
CA THR A 179 10.39 7.46 -4.84
C THR A 179 9.33 7.15 -5.89
N VAL A 180 8.09 7.59 -5.66
CA VAL A 180 6.94 7.36 -6.55
C VAL A 180 7.06 8.18 -7.84
N THR A 181 7.45 9.45 -7.77
CA THR A 181 7.45 10.31 -8.96
C THR A 181 8.65 10.08 -9.88
N ARG A 182 9.86 9.92 -9.32
CA ARG A 182 11.12 9.91 -10.08
C ARG A 182 12.14 8.88 -9.60
N GLY A 183 11.99 8.34 -8.40
CA GLY A 183 12.97 7.43 -7.80
C GLY A 183 12.91 5.99 -8.36
N PRO A 184 13.54 5.04 -7.64
CA PRO A 184 13.66 3.66 -8.08
C PRO A 184 12.33 2.98 -8.40
N VAL A 185 11.25 3.33 -7.69
CA VAL A 185 9.91 2.79 -7.92
C VAL A 185 9.36 3.25 -9.26
N SER A 186 9.47 4.55 -9.59
CA SER A 186 9.10 5.07 -10.92
C SER A 186 9.91 4.41 -12.04
N ALA A 187 11.21 4.23 -11.84
CA ALA A 187 12.07 3.55 -12.81
C ALA A 187 11.69 2.07 -12.99
N MET A 188 11.36 1.38 -11.91
CA MET A 188 10.88 -0.01 -11.92
C MET A 188 9.52 -0.13 -12.59
N LEU A 189 8.57 0.77 -12.29
CA LEU A 189 7.25 0.80 -12.94
C LEU A 189 7.35 1.01 -14.46
N LYS A 190 8.35 1.78 -14.92
CA LYS A 190 8.59 2.02 -16.34
C LYS A 190 9.31 0.86 -17.04
N LYS A 191 10.28 0.22 -16.38
CA LYS A 191 11.14 -0.81 -17.00
C LYS A 191 10.61 -2.23 -16.82
N THR A 192 9.94 -2.49 -15.71
CA THR A 192 9.53 -3.82 -15.23
C THR A 192 8.26 -3.70 -14.38
N PRO A 193 7.12 -3.29 -14.96
CA PRO A 193 5.86 -3.12 -14.22
C PRO A 193 5.42 -4.40 -13.51
N GLU A 194 5.83 -5.57 -14.00
CA GLU A 194 5.39 -6.85 -13.46
C GLU A 194 6.05 -7.18 -12.12
N ILE A 195 7.30 -6.76 -11.92
CA ILE A 195 7.98 -6.85 -10.63
C ILE A 195 7.27 -5.97 -9.61
N ALA A 196 6.85 -4.76 -10.01
CA ALA A 196 6.12 -3.87 -9.13
C ALA A 196 4.83 -4.53 -8.62
N MET A 197 4.06 -5.16 -9.52
CA MET A 197 2.84 -5.90 -9.16
C MET A 197 3.08 -7.12 -8.25
N ALA A 198 4.27 -7.75 -8.35
CA ALA A 198 4.64 -8.89 -7.52
C ALA A 198 4.93 -8.50 -6.06
N VAL A 199 5.57 -7.35 -5.87
CA VAL A 199 6.05 -6.91 -4.55
C VAL A 199 4.97 -6.13 -3.77
N GLY A 200 4.01 -5.51 -4.47
CA GLY A 200 2.95 -4.75 -3.83
C GLY A 200 1.78 -5.61 -3.33
N ALA A 201 1.10 -5.09 -2.30
CA ALA A 201 -0.20 -5.59 -1.89
C ALA A 201 -1.25 -5.07 -2.87
N ALA A 202 -1.78 -5.98 -3.69
CA ALA A 202 -2.81 -5.65 -4.66
C ALA A 202 -4.17 -5.50 -3.98
N ILE A 203 -4.85 -4.37 -4.20
CA ILE A 203 -6.27 -4.23 -3.91
C ILE A 203 -7.06 -4.70 -5.14
N PRO A 204 -7.93 -5.71 -5.01
CA PRO A 204 -8.73 -6.19 -6.14
C PRO A 204 -9.62 -5.06 -6.68
N ALA A 205 -9.62 -4.82 -8.00
CA ALA A 205 -10.60 -3.96 -8.63
C ALA A 205 -12.00 -4.59 -8.55
N ALA A 206 -12.94 -3.89 -7.94
CA ALA A 206 -14.33 -4.31 -7.83
C ALA A 206 -15.09 -3.98 -9.12
N ALA A 207 -14.82 -4.66 -10.24
CA ALA A 207 -15.63 -4.56 -11.47
C ALA A 207 -15.14 -5.47 -12.62
N THR A 208 -13.91 -5.95 -12.59
CA THR A 208 -13.33 -6.69 -13.72
C THR A 208 -13.42 -8.20 -13.50
N LYS A 209 -13.86 -8.95 -14.52
CA LYS A 209 -13.84 -10.43 -14.52
C LYS A 209 -12.43 -11.01 -14.32
N VAL A 210 -11.40 -10.19 -14.59
CA VAL A 210 -9.99 -10.50 -14.38
C VAL A 210 -9.49 -9.66 -13.21
N PHE A 211 -8.68 -10.24 -12.32
CA PHE A 211 -8.04 -9.52 -11.22
C PHE A 211 -7.07 -8.48 -11.79
N VAL A 212 -7.49 -7.21 -11.84
CA VAL A 212 -6.61 -6.08 -12.15
C VAL A 212 -6.42 -5.31 -10.85
N PRO A 213 -5.18 -5.20 -10.31
CA PRO A 213 -4.94 -4.33 -9.16
C PRO A 213 -5.28 -2.89 -9.56
N GLN A 214 -6.29 -2.29 -8.94
CA GLN A 214 -6.65 -0.89 -9.19
C GLN A 214 -5.68 0.06 -8.50
N VAL A 215 -5.24 -0.32 -7.30
CA VAL A 215 -4.26 0.42 -6.51
C VAL A 215 -3.31 -0.60 -5.87
N LEU A 216 -2.02 -0.29 -5.91
CA LEU A 216 -0.97 -1.10 -5.33
C LEU A 216 -0.42 -0.39 -4.10
N ILE A 217 -0.54 -1.01 -2.93
CA ILE A 217 0.08 -0.49 -1.71
C ILE A 217 1.47 -1.10 -1.59
N GLY A 218 2.48 -0.26 -1.48
CA GLY A 218 3.86 -0.69 -1.42
C GLY A 218 4.22 -1.24 -0.03
N PRO A 219 5.24 -2.11 0.06
CA PRO A 219 5.83 -2.48 1.36
C PRO A 219 6.32 -1.26 2.16
N GLY A 220 6.69 -0.17 1.48
CA GLY A 220 7.06 1.10 2.10
C GLY A 220 5.92 1.70 2.94
N ASP A 221 4.68 1.68 2.45
CA ASP A 221 3.53 2.22 3.17
C ASP A 221 3.32 1.50 4.49
N PHE A 222 3.41 0.16 4.48
CA PHE A 222 3.31 -0.66 5.69
C PHE A 222 4.46 -0.39 6.67
N LEU A 223 5.69 -0.22 6.16
CA LEU A 223 6.85 0.13 6.98
C LEU A 223 6.64 1.45 7.73
N PHE A 224 6.23 2.50 7.03
CA PHE A 224 6.04 3.81 7.65
C PHE A 224 4.80 3.87 8.54
N MET A 225 3.70 3.20 8.17
CA MET A 225 2.54 3.05 9.05
C MET A 225 2.92 2.34 10.35
N ALA A 226 3.70 1.25 10.27
CA ALA A 226 4.15 0.53 11.45
C ALA A 226 5.10 1.37 12.31
N LEU A 227 6.01 2.11 11.67
CA LEU A 227 6.89 3.06 12.37
C LEU A 227 6.07 4.06 13.18
N VAL A 228 5.09 4.70 12.53
CA VAL A 228 4.23 5.71 13.14
C VAL A 228 3.41 5.12 14.28
N PHE A 229 2.68 4.02 14.05
CA PHE A 229 1.82 3.47 15.09
C PHE A 229 2.63 2.93 16.28
N ALA A 230 3.80 2.34 16.04
CA ALA A 230 4.68 1.88 17.11
C ALA A 230 5.25 3.07 17.90
N ALA A 231 5.63 4.17 17.22
CA ALA A 231 6.06 5.40 17.88
C ALA A 231 4.92 6.02 18.71
N VAL A 232 3.72 6.14 18.15
CA VAL A 232 2.51 6.64 18.84
C VAL A 232 2.22 5.83 20.09
N HIS A 233 2.20 4.50 19.97
CA HIS A 233 1.95 3.61 21.10
C HIS A 233 3.03 3.74 22.18
N ARG A 234 4.31 3.73 21.79
CA ARG A 234 5.44 3.78 22.72
C ARG A 234 5.57 5.13 23.42
N LEU A 235 5.29 6.22 22.72
CA LEU A 235 5.36 7.58 23.25
C LEU A 235 4.11 7.94 24.07
N GLY A 236 3.16 7.02 24.24
CA GLY A 236 1.95 7.24 25.02
C GLY A 236 0.99 8.26 24.40
N LEU A 237 0.96 8.32 23.06
CA LEU A 237 -0.04 9.08 22.32
C LEU A 237 -1.32 8.24 22.15
N ASP A 238 -2.44 8.88 21.78
CA ASP A 238 -3.72 8.19 21.60
C ASP A 238 -3.72 7.33 20.33
N GLY A 239 -3.46 6.03 20.51
CA GLY A 239 -3.42 5.06 19.41
C GLY A 239 -4.75 4.90 18.69
N ALA A 240 -5.89 4.94 19.39
CA ALA A 240 -7.20 4.75 18.78
C ALA A 240 -7.58 5.95 17.90
N ARG A 241 -7.30 7.16 18.39
CA ARG A 241 -7.47 8.37 17.59
C ARG A 241 -6.57 8.33 16.35
N ASN A 242 -5.30 7.96 16.49
CA ASN A 242 -4.38 7.84 15.36
C ASN A 242 -4.89 6.83 14.32
N TYR A 243 -5.36 5.67 14.76
CA TYR A 243 -5.94 4.67 13.87
C TYR A 243 -7.05 5.25 12.99
N TRP A 244 -8.03 5.93 13.60
CA TRP A 244 -9.16 6.48 12.84
C TRP A 244 -8.78 7.62 11.90
N PHE A 245 -7.86 8.50 12.30
CA PHE A 245 -7.36 9.56 11.43
C PHE A 245 -6.56 9.00 10.25
N VAL A 246 -5.69 8.02 10.49
CA VAL A 246 -4.92 7.35 9.43
C VAL A 246 -5.85 6.59 8.49
N PHE A 247 -6.82 5.85 9.04
CA PHE A 247 -7.85 5.18 8.23
C PHE A 247 -8.62 6.17 7.37
N ALA A 248 -9.13 7.25 7.94
CA ALA A 248 -9.88 8.26 7.19
C ALA A 248 -9.02 8.93 6.12
N GLY A 249 -7.82 9.42 6.46
CA GLY A 249 -6.95 10.11 5.51
C GLY A 249 -6.47 9.23 4.37
N MET A 250 -6.02 8.00 4.67
CA MET A 250 -5.59 7.05 3.65
C MET A 250 -6.76 6.62 2.74
N THR A 251 -7.93 6.37 3.31
CA THR A 251 -9.12 5.99 2.54
C THR A 251 -9.58 7.13 1.63
N LEU A 252 -9.69 8.35 2.16
CA LEU A 252 -10.05 9.52 1.36
C LEU A 252 -9.02 9.81 0.27
N GLY A 253 -7.73 9.70 0.58
CA GLY A 253 -6.66 9.87 -0.39
C GLY A 253 -6.75 8.87 -1.54
N MET A 254 -6.97 7.60 -1.23
CA MET A 254 -7.11 6.56 -2.24
C MET A 254 -8.42 6.69 -3.05
N LEU A 255 -9.53 7.08 -2.42
CA LEU A 255 -10.77 7.38 -3.15
C LEU A 255 -10.59 8.57 -4.09
N ALA A 256 -9.88 9.63 -3.66
CA ALA A 256 -9.58 10.77 -4.51
C ALA A 256 -8.74 10.38 -5.74
N VAL A 257 -7.78 9.45 -5.58
CA VAL A 257 -7.00 8.90 -6.70
C VAL A 257 -7.86 8.03 -7.62
N SER A 258 -8.64 7.12 -7.04
CA SER A 258 -9.51 6.20 -7.80
C SER A 258 -10.57 6.94 -8.63
N LEU A 259 -11.12 8.02 -8.08
CA LEU A 259 -12.12 8.86 -8.76
C LEU A 259 -11.50 9.88 -9.73
N GLY A 260 -10.17 9.91 -9.88
CA GLY A 260 -9.47 10.80 -10.82
C GLY A 260 -9.37 12.25 -10.37
N PHE A 261 -9.75 12.60 -9.13
CA PHE A 261 -9.58 13.95 -8.58
C PHE A 261 -8.10 14.32 -8.41
N LEU A 262 -7.27 13.33 -8.05
CA LEU A 262 -5.83 13.49 -7.87
C LEU A 262 -5.10 12.38 -8.62
N PRO A 263 -4.38 12.65 -9.72
CA PRO A 263 -3.78 11.59 -10.54
C PRO A 263 -2.64 10.84 -9.81
N TYR A 264 -1.95 11.54 -8.89
CA TYR A 264 -0.82 10.99 -8.13
C TYR A 264 -0.82 11.58 -6.72
N LEU A 265 -1.41 10.87 -5.76
CA LEU A 265 -1.30 11.21 -4.34
C LEU A 265 -0.43 10.17 -3.63
N PRO A 266 0.82 10.50 -3.23
CA PRO A 266 1.63 9.65 -2.38
C PRO A 266 0.92 9.35 -1.06
N ALA A 267 0.82 8.06 -0.71
CA ALA A 267 0.08 7.62 0.45
C ALA A 267 0.69 8.16 1.76
N LEU A 268 2.02 8.35 1.80
CA LEU A 268 2.69 8.86 3.00
C LEU A 268 2.41 10.33 3.29
N ILE A 269 1.96 11.11 2.29
CA ILE A 269 1.45 12.46 2.54
C ILE A 269 0.14 12.38 3.34
N ALA A 270 -0.79 11.52 2.93
CA ALA A 270 -2.03 11.30 3.66
C ALA A 270 -1.75 10.78 5.08
N LEU A 271 -0.82 9.84 5.24
CA LEU A 271 -0.37 9.35 6.54
C LEU A 271 0.16 10.50 7.43
N ALA A 272 1.07 11.32 6.91
CA ALA A 272 1.68 12.41 7.67
C ALA A 272 0.63 13.42 8.15
N VAL A 273 -0.27 13.85 7.26
CA VAL A 273 -1.36 14.78 7.60
C VAL A 273 -2.27 14.18 8.67
N SER A 274 -2.67 12.92 8.52
CA SER A 274 -3.51 12.22 9.49
C SER A 274 -2.88 12.14 10.89
N VAL A 275 -1.61 11.79 10.97
CA VAL A 275 -0.88 11.66 12.24
C VAL A 275 -0.72 13.02 12.92
N ILE A 276 -0.38 14.05 12.15
CA ILE A 276 -0.25 15.41 12.67
C ILE A 276 -1.60 15.90 13.21
N ALA A 277 -2.69 15.71 12.45
CA ALA A 277 -4.03 16.10 12.86
C ALA A 277 -4.53 15.32 14.09
N ALA A 278 -4.24 14.02 14.18
CA ALA A 278 -4.59 13.19 15.33
C ALA A 278 -3.89 13.63 16.62
N ASN A 279 -2.66 14.13 16.52
CA ASN A 279 -1.82 14.44 17.67
C ASN A 279 -1.54 15.93 17.87
N TRP A 280 -2.22 16.83 17.15
CA TRP A 280 -1.94 18.27 17.17
C TRP A 280 -1.81 18.85 18.59
N LYS A 281 -2.66 18.43 19.53
CA LYS A 281 -2.66 18.89 20.94
C LYS A 281 -1.46 18.38 21.77
N HIS A 282 -0.79 17.32 21.32
CA HIS A 282 0.32 16.70 22.04
C HIS A 282 1.68 17.25 21.63
N PHE A 283 1.79 17.89 20.47
CA PHE A 283 3.02 18.54 20.03
C PHE A 283 3.19 19.86 20.78
N ARG A 284 3.99 19.84 21.84
CA ARG A 284 4.39 21.03 22.59
C ARG A 284 5.81 21.39 22.15
N LEU A 285 5.89 22.05 21.01
CA LEU A 285 7.17 22.48 20.43
C LEU A 285 7.64 23.75 21.15
N SER A 286 8.87 23.73 21.63
CA SER A 286 9.60 24.95 22.00
C SER A 286 9.78 25.85 20.78
N ARG A 287 10.05 27.14 21.00
CA ARG A 287 10.31 28.08 19.89
C ARG A 287 11.45 27.60 18.97
N GLN A 288 12.48 27.00 19.54
CA GLN A 288 13.62 26.46 18.77
C GLN A 288 13.22 25.22 17.94
N GLU A 289 12.38 24.34 18.50
CA GLU A 289 11.86 23.19 17.75
C GLU A 289 10.92 23.61 16.64
N VAL A 290 10.06 24.62 16.86
CA VAL A 290 9.20 25.17 15.79
C VAL A 290 10.05 25.71 14.65
N VAL A 291 11.08 26.49 14.95
CA VAL A 291 12.01 27.01 13.93
C VAL A 291 12.70 25.87 13.20
N SER A 292 13.16 24.83 13.92
CA SER A 292 13.82 23.68 13.32
C SER A 292 12.88 22.89 12.39
N VAL A 293 11.65 22.62 12.84
CA VAL A 293 10.61 21.97 12.04
C VAL A 293 10.26 22.80 10.81
N ALA A 294 10.10 24.12 10.98
CA ALA A 294 9.79 25.03 9.88
C ALA A 294 10.92 25.08 8.85
N ILE A 295 12.17 25.15 9.29
CA ILE A 295 13.35 25.12 8.41
C ILE A 295 13.40 23.78 7.66
N VAL A 296 13.27 22.64 8.36
CA VAL A 296 13.26 21.33 7.70
C VAL A 296 12.13 21.24 6.68
N GLY A 297 10.91 21.66 7.06
CA GLY A 297 9.77 21.70 6.15
C GLY A 297 10.01 22.58 4.94
N LEU A 298 10.57 23.78 5.14
CA LEU A 298 10.88 24.71 4.06
C LEU A 298 11.97 24.18 3.14
N VAL A 299 13.02 23.54 3.68
CA VAL A 299 14.07 22.89 2.89
C VAL A 299 13.49 21.75 2.06
N LEU A 300 12.63 20.90 2.65
CA LEU A 300 11.97 19.81 1.92
C LEU A 300 11.03 20.33 0.83
N LEU A 301 10.34 21.45 1.05
CA LEU A 301 9.49 22.06 0.03
C LEU A 301 10.32 22.72 -1.07
N ALA A 302 11.37 23.46 -0.70
CA ALA A 302 12.26 24.17 -1.63
C ALA A 302 13.12 23.22 -2.48
N SER A 303 13.39 22.00 -2.00
CA SER A 303 14.09 20.98 -2.79
C SER A 303 13.18 20.35 -3.85
N LEU A 304 11.84 20.43 -3.75
CA LEU A 304 10.93 19.83 -4.73
C LEU A 304 11.13 20.38 -6.15
N PRO A 305 11.19 21.71 -6.40
CA PRO A 305 11.49 22.24 -7.72
C PRO A 305 12.88 21.81 -8.24
N VAL A 306 13.89 21.77 -7.37
CA VAL A 306 15.26 21.38 -7.73
C VAL A 306 15.30 19.92 -8.16
N ILE A 307 14.68 19.04 -7.38
CA ILE A 307 14.50 17.62 -7.72
C ILE A 307 13.70 17.47 -9.02
N TRP A 308 12.64 18.26 -9.18
CA TRP A 308 11.80 18.22 -10.37
C TRP A 308 12.57 18.61 -11.63
N ALA A 309 13.41 19.65 -11.54
CA ALA A 309 14.24 20.16 -12.61
C ALA A 309 15.42 19.22 -12.92
N ALA A 310 16.20 18.83 -11.91
CA ALA A 310 17.36 17.95 -12.06
C ALA A 310 17.01 16.55 -12.57
N LEU A 311 15.79 16.08 -12.27
CA LEU A 311 15.31 14.76 -12.68
C LEU A 311 14.34 14.81 -13.87
N LYS A 312 14.26 15.92 -14.63
CA LYS A 312 13.44 15.97 -15.85
C LYS A 312 13.83 14.78 -16.72
N PRO A 313 12.90 13.84 -17.02
CA PRO A 313 13.24 12.70 -17.85
C PRO A 313 13.69 13.22 -19.21
N ALA A 314 14.96 13.02 -19.55
CA ALA A 314 15.50 13.27 -20.89
C ALA A 314 14.56 12.54 -21.86
N HIS A 315 13.82 13.34 -22.64
CA HIS A 315 12.67 12.98 -23.48
C HIS A 315 12.13 11.55 -23.30
N GLN A 316 10.91 11.42 -22.76
CA GLN A 316 10.08 10.23 -22.96
C GLN A 316 10.11 9.88 -24.44
N GLN A 317 10.99 8.94 -24.82
CA GLN A 317 10.99 8.39 -26.17
C GLN A 317 9.63 7.76 -26.31
N LYS A 318 8.79 8.34 -27.17
CA LYS A 318 7.53 7.71 -27.60
C LYS A 318 7.87 6.24 -27.84
N PRO A 319 7.17 5.28 -27.21
CA PRO A 319 7.44 3.87 -27.46
C PRO A 319 7.42 3.70 -28.97
N VAL A 320 8.57 3.32 -29.54
CA VAL A 320 8.65 2.98 -30.95
C VAL A 320 7.81 1.71 -31.05
N ILE A 321 6.54 1.88 -31.40
CA ILE A 321 5.67 0.79 -31.80
C ILE A 321 6.34 0.25 -33.06
N ARG A 322 7.25 -0.70 -32.89
CA ARG A 322 7.71 -1.54 -33.98
C ARG A 322 6.47 -2.34 -34.37
N HIS A 323 5.75 -1.83 -35.36
CA HIS A 323 4.83 -2.66 -36.12
C HIS A 323 5.65 -3.86 -36.57
N SER A 324 5.39 -5.02 -35.96
CA SER A 324 5.89 -6.29 -36.43
C SER A 324 5.40 -6.42 -37.86
N VAL A 325 6.30 -6.19 -38.81
CA VAL A 325 6.07 -6.47 -40.21
C VAL A 325 5.67 -7.96 -40.26
N PRO A 326 4.49 -8.29 -40.79
CA PRO A 326 4.08 -9.69 -40.90
C PRO A 326 5.15 -10.42 -41.73
N SER A 327 5.78 -11.42 -41.13
CA SER A 327 6.67 -12.33 -41.84
C SER A 327 5.89 -12.98 -42.96
N LYS A 328 6.32 -12.77 -44.21
CA LYS A 328 5.73 -13.44 -45.37
C LYS A 328 5.75 -14.95 -45.15
N PRO A 329 4.66 -15.66 -45.49
CA PRO A 329 4.69 -17.11 -45.54
C PRO A 329 5.66 -17.52 -46.67
N HIS A 330 6.63 -18.37 -46.33
CA HIS A 330 7.45 -19.13 -47.27
C HIS A 330 6.95 -20.57 -47.28
#